data_AF-A0A3D1ZVP3-F1
#
_entry.id   AF-A0A3D1ZVP3-F1
#
_cell.length_a   1.000
_cell.length_b   1.000
_cell.length_c   1.000
_cell.angle_alpha   90.00
_cell.angle_beta   90.00
_cell.angle_gamma   90.00
#
_symmetry.space_group_name_H-M   'P 1'
#
loop_
_entity.id
_entity.type
_entity.pdbx_description
1 polymer ?
#
loop_
_entity_poly.entity_id
_entity_poly.type
_entity_poly.pdbx_seq_one_letter_code
_entity_poly.pdbx_strand_id
1 'polypeptide(L)' 'DYGQDVVACVVLGGGEPLDEAKLKDFCLPKLGKVKMPTRIYFMDDLPKGPSGKVQRL' A
#
# COMPACT_ATOMS: atom_id res chain seq x y z
N ASP A 1 16.55 -1.92 16.61
CA ASP A 1 15.23 -1.53 16.11
C ASP A 1 14.12 -2.29 16.81
N TYR A 2 13.22 -1.58 17.47
CA TYR A 2 12.03 -2.15 18.11
C TYR A 2 10.81 -1.42 17.55
N GLY A 3 9.91 -2.12 16.85
CA GLY A 3 8.73 -1.54 16.21
C GLY A 3 8.32 -2.27 14.92
N GLN A 4 7.13 -1.95 14.42
CA GLN A 4 6.66 -2.37 13.09
C GLN A 4 6.33 -1.14 12.26
N ASP A 5 6.74 -1.15 10.99
CA ASP A 5 6.39 -0.12 10.02
C ASP A 5 5.08 -0.46 9.32
N VAL A 6 4.23 0.54 9.12
CA VAL A 6 3.05 0.42 8.27
C VAL A 6 3.51 0.53 6.82
N VAL A 7 3.27 -0.51 6.02
CA VAL A 7 3.56 -0.51 4.58
C VAL A 7 2.31 -0.86 3.78
N ALA A 8 2.26 -0.42 2.52
CA ALA A 8 1.17 -0.74 1.60
C ALA A 8 1.70 -1.37 0.31
N CYS A 9 1.01 -2.39 -0.20
CA CYS A 9 1.20 -2.92 -1.55
C CYS A 9 -0.03 -2.58 -2.39
N VAL A 10 0.18 -1.94 -3.55
CA VAL A 10 -0.88 -1.34 -4.35
C VAL A 10 -0.79 -1.84 -5.78
N VAL A 11 -1.91 -2.34 -6.29
CA VAL A 11 -2.10 -2.62 -7.72
C VAL A 11 -2.96 -1.50 -8.30
N LEU A 12 -2.50 -0.88 -9.38
CA LEU A 12 -3.24 0.18 -10.05
C LEU A 12 -4.31 -0.41 -10.98
N GLY A 13 -5.54 0.08 -10.87
CA GLY A 13 -6.68 -0.40 -11.65
C GLY A 13 -6.71 0.04 -13.12
N GLY A 14 -5.57 0.43 -13.72
CA GLY A 14 -5.49 0.87 -15.12
C GLY A 14 -6.00 2.30 -15.39
N GLY A 15 -6.05 3.16 -14.36
CA GLY A 15 -6.44 4.56 -14.49
C GLY A 15 -5.26 5.52 -14.68
N GLU A 16 -5.41 6.72 -14.15
CA GLU A 16 -4.38 7.77 -14.23
C GLU A 16 -3.07 7.36 -13.54
N PRO A 17 -1.93 7.89 -14.02
CA PRO A 17 -0.64 7.68 -13.38
C PRO A 17 -0.66 8.22 -11.95
N LEU A 18 -0.48 7.29 -11.02
CA LEU A 18 -0.45 7.53 -9.59
C LEU A 18 0.92 7.19 -9.04
N ASP A 19 1.50 8.12 -8.30
CA ASP A 19 2.79 7.96 -7.64
C ASP A 19 2.62 7.85 -6.11
N GLU A 20 3.72 7.51 -5.44
CA GLU A 20 3.74 7.34 -3.99
C GLU A 20 3.38 8.63 -3.24
N ALA A 21 3.80 9.80 -3.75
CA ALA A 21 3.56 11.09 -3.09
C ALA A 21 2.07 11.42 -3.05
N LYS A 22 1.37 11.29 -4.18
CA LYS A 22 -0.08 11.51 -4.27
C LYS A 22 -0.87 10.58 -3.35
N LEU A 23 -0.45 9.32 -3.23
CA LEU A 23 -1.08 8.36 -2.30
C LEU A 23 -0.81 8.72 -0.84
N LYS A 24 0.41 9.14 -0.50
CA LYS A 24 0.75 9.61 0.85
C LYS A 24 -0.05 10.86 1.22
N ASP A 25 -0.16 11.82 0.32
CA ASP A 25 -0.97 13.04 0.50
C ASP A 25 -2.45 12.72 0.66
N PHE A 26 -2.96 11.69 -0.04
CA PHE A 26 -4.32 11.20 0.13
C PHE A 26 -4.54 10.55 1.51
N CYS A 27 -3.55 9.79 1.99
CA CYS A 27 -3.61 9.04 3.24
C CYS A 27 -3.43 9.92 4.48
N LEU A 28 -2.51 10.88 4.45
CA LEU A 28 -2.13 11.70 5.61
C LEU A 28 -3.32 12.35 6.33
N PRO A 29 -4.23 13.09 5.67
CA PRO A 29 -5.36 13.72 6.35
C PRO A 29 -6.41 12.71 6.84
N LYS A 30 -6.45 11.48 6.31
CA LYS A 30 -7.44 10.45 6.70
C LYS A 30 -6.96 9.52 7.80
N LEU A 31 -5.67 9.17 7.77
CA LEU A 31 -5.07 8.17 8.65
C LEU A 31 -4.21 8.80 9.75
N GLY A 32 -3.70 10.01 9.52
CA GLY A 32 -2.72 10.66 10.38
C GLY A 32 -1.32 10.06 10.26
N LYS A 33 -0.32 10.75 10.84
CA LYS A 33 1.10 10.41 10.70
C LYS A 33 1.48 9.00 11.19
N VAL A 34 0.75 8.46 12.17
CA VAL A 34 1.07 7.17 12.79
C VAL A 34 0.58 5.99 11.94
N LYS A 35 -0.55 6.15 11.24
CA LYS A 35 -1.18 5.07 10.45
C LYS A 35 -0.94 5.21 8.95
N MET A 36 -0.36 6.32 8.50
CA MET A 36 0.03 6.44 7.09
C MET A 36 1.15 5.45 6.77
N PRO A 37 1.12 4.82 5.59
CA PRO A 37 2.19 3.92 5.19
C PRO A 37 3.51 4.70 5.01
N THR A 38 4.58 4.20 5.62
CA THR A 38 5.93 4.75 5.47
C THR A 38 6.50 4.43 4.08
N ARG A 39 6.08 3.31 3.49
CA ARG A 39 6.45 2.86 2.14
C ARG A 39 5.24 2.31 1.39
N ILE A 40 5.20 2.59 0.08
CA ILE A 40 4.20 2.06 -0.83
C ILE A 40 4.90 1.31 -1.95
N TYR A 41 4.59 0.04 -2.12
CA TYR A 41 5.09 -0.80 -3.20
C TYR A 41 4.01 -0.94 -4.27
N PHE A 42 4.31 -0.47 -5.48
CA PHE A 42 3.45 -0.72 -6.63
C PHE A 42 3.76 -2.09 -7.24
N MET A 43 2.73 -2.85 -7.55
CA MET A 43 2.83 -4.21 -8.09
C MET A 43 1.83 -4.40 -9.23
N ASP A 44 2.13 -5.32 -10.14
CA ASP A 44 1.21 -5.67 -11.24
C ASP A 44 0.04 -6.54 -10.75
N ASP A 45 0.27 -7.41 -9.77
CA ASP A 45 -0.77 -8.17 -9.06
C ASP A 45 -0.36 -8.43 -7.61
N LEU A 46 -1.35 -8.72 -6.74
CA LEU A 46 -1.09 -9.17 -5.38
C LEU A 46 -0.94 -10.69 -5.35
N PRO A 47 0.02 -11.24 -4.57
CA PRO A 47 0.18 -12.68 -4.44
C PRO A 47 -1.11 -13.29 -3.87
N LYS A 48 -1.61 -14.33 -4.53
CA LYS A 48 -2.83 -15.05 -4.13
C LYS A 48 -2.48 -16.50 -3.84
N GLY A 49 -3.03 -17.03 -2.75
CA GLY A 49 -2.92 -18.44 -2.43
C GLY A 49 -3.84 -19.31 -3.30
N PRO A 50 -3.85 -20.64 -3.09
CA PRO A 50 -4.67 -21.58 -3.88
C PRO A 50 -6.17 -21.30 -3.88
N SER A 51 -6.68 -20.57 -2.87
CA SER A 51 -8.08 -20.16 -2.78
C SER A 51 -8.39 -18.83 -3.49
N GLY A 52 -7.42 -18.22 -4.16
CA GLY A 52 -7.54 -16.91 -4.81
C GLY A 52 -7.50 -15.71 -3.85
N LYS A 53 -7.37 -15.93 -2.54
CA LYS A 53 -7.26 -14.86 -1.53
C LYS A 53 -5.85 -14.26 -1.50
N VAL A 54 -5.78 -12.95 -1.25
CA VAL A 54 -4.51 -12.23 -1.07
C VAL A 54 -3.72 -12.84 0.10
N GLN A 55 -2.49 -13.22 -0.19
CA GLN A 55 -1.51 -13.71 0.76
C GLN A 55 -0.72 -12.53 1.33
N ARG A 56 -0.65 -12.44 2.66
CA ARG A 56 -0.01 -11.33 3.40
C ARG A 56 1.22 -11.77 4.18
N LEU A 57 1.74 -12.96 3.86
CA LEU A 57 2.88 -13.61 4.50
C LEU A 57 4.19 -13.10 3.92
#